data_AF-A0A8D5ZIM6-F1
#
_entry.id   AF-A0A8D5ZIM6-F1
#
_cell.length_a   1.000
_cell.length_b   1.000
_cell.length_c   1.000
_cell.angle_alpha   90.00
_cell.angle_beta   90.00
_cell.angle_gamma   90.00
#
_symmetry.space_group_name_H-M   'P 1'
#
loop_
_entity.id
_entity.type
_entity.pdbx_description
1 polymer ?
#
loop_
_entity_poly.entity_id
_entity_poly.type
_entity_poly.pdbx_seq_one_letter_code
_entity_poly.pdbx_strand_id
1 'polypeptide(L)'
;MDEERCEKAASELAKVARVVVNYDRSYDIIDELNRAADDPKKVLELLTNLSRVVLKVYKKVEEGGGEGLRDVLAQIRKWDQYLEVFEKDCLNGPKYVRVFTSLSIVPDDNAFRVIRALEGSGPEA
;
A
#
# COMPACT_ATOMS: atom_id res chain seq x y z
N MET A 1 -15.27 -10.62 16.05
CA MET A 1 -14.53 -9.95 14.96
C MET A 1 -15.43 -8.85 14.46
N ASP A 2 -14.99 -7.60 14.53
CA ASP A 2 -15.78 -6.46 14.07
C ASP A 2 -15.54 -6.28 12.56
N GLU A 3 -16.53 -6.65 11.74
CA GLU A 3 -16.39 -6.65 10.28
C GLU A 3 -16.12 -5.25 9.74
N GLU A 4 -16.78 -4.22 10.29
CA GLU A 4 -16.61 -2.83 9.87
C GLU A 4 -15.16 -2.37 10.10
N ARG A 5 -14.56 -2.77 11.23
CA ARG A 5 -13.18 -2.46 11.56
C ARG A 5 -12.20 -3.09 10.56
N CYS A 6 -12.43 -4.32 10.15
CA CYS A 6 -11.55 -5.01 9.19
C CYS A 6 -11.71 -4.51 7.75
N GLU A 7 -12.93 -4.19 7.32
CA GLU A 7 -13.16 -3.56 6.03
C GLU A 7 -12.49 -2.18 5.95
N LYS A 8 -12.59 -1.40 7.02
CA LYS A 8 -11.90 -0.11 7.13
C LYS A 8 -10.39 -0.27 7.08
N ALA A 9 -9.81 -1.21 7.85
CA ALA A 9 -8.37 -1.45 7.84
C ALA A 9 -7.86 -1.89 6.45
N ALA A 10 -8.58 -2.82 5.80
CA ALA A 10 -8.26 -3.28 4.44
C ALA A 10 -8.28 -2.13 3.43
N SER A 11 -9.32 -1.29 3.50
CA SER A 11 -9.48 -0.14 2.60
C SER A 11 -8.40 0.92 2.80
N GLU A 12 -8.07 1.26 4.05
CA GLU A 12 -7.04 2.25 4.34
C GLU A 12 -5.63 1.75 4.00
N LEU A 13 -5.32 0.46 4.24
CA LEU A 13 -4.08 -0.15 3.76
C LEU A 13 -4.01 -0.11 2.23
N ALA A 14 -5.11 -0.43 1.55
CA ALA A 14 -5.14 -0.43 0.09
C ALA A 14 -4.88 0.95 -0.50
N LYS A 15 -5.35 2.04 0.15
CA LYS A 15 -5.04 3.41 -0.28
C LYS A 15 -3.53 3.69 -0.26
N VAL A 16 -2.80 3.19 0.73
CA VAL A 16 -1.34 3.34 0.79
C VAL A 16 -0.66 2.43 -0.23
N ALA A 17 -1.01 1.14 -0.23
CA ALA A 17 -0.43 0.15 -1.13
C ALA A 17 -0.64 0.54 -2.61
N ARG A 18 -1.78 1.14 -2.95
CA ARG A 18 -2.06 1.68 -4.28
C ARG A 18 -1.02 2.66 -4.77
N VAL A 19 -0.70 3.66 -3.96
CA VAL A 19 0.31 4.66 -4.31
C VAL A 19 1.66 3.98 -4.51
N VAL A 20 2.02 3.11 -3.58
CA VAL A 20 3.32 2.44 -3.52
C VAL A 20 3.52 1.47 -4.70
N VAL A 21 2.56 0.59 -4.93
CA VAL A 21 2.62 -0.47 -5.94
C VAL A 21 2.55 0.10 -7.34
N ASN A 22 1.72 1.11 -7.58
CA ASN A 22 1.66 1.74 -8.91
C ASN A 22 2.93 2.53 -9.23
N TYR A 23 3.59 3.13 -8.23
CA TYR A 23 4.86 3.81 -8.44
C TYR A 23 6.04 2.83 -8.60
N ASP A 24 6.21 1.87 -7.68
CA ASP A 24 7.36 0.94 -7.70
C ASP A 24 7.15 -0.26 -8.65
N ARG A 25 5.94 -0.42 -9.18
CA ARG A 25 5.49 -1.53 -10.06
C ARG A 25 5.56 -2.91 -9.40
N SER A 26 5.41 -2.98 -8.08
CA SER A 26 5.44 -4.22 -7.29
C SER A 26 4.11 -4.98 -7.29
N TYR A 27 3.49 -5.15 -8.46
CA TYR A 27 2.18 -5.81 -8.61
C TYR A 27 2.22 -7.30 -8.27
N ASP A 28 3.38 -7.92 -8.47
CA ASP A 28 3.68 -9.31 -8.15
C ASP A 28 3.41 -9.65 -6.67
N ILE A 29 3.78 -8.74 -5.75
CA ILE A 29 3.52 -8.90 -4.32
C ILE A 29 2.02 -8.93 -4.04
N ILE A 30 1.23 -8.08 -4.70
CA ILE A 30 -0.23 -8.02 -4.54
C ILE A 30 -0.90 -9.29 -5.11
N ASP A 31 -0.42 -9.78 -6.25
CA ASP A 31 -0.91 -11.01 -6.86
C ASP A 31 -0.58 -12.24 -6.00
N GLU A 32 0.60 -12.28 -5.38
CA GLU A 32 0.97 -13.34 -4.44
C GLU A 32 0.14 -13.27 -3.16
N LEU A 33 -0.11 -12.07 -2.62
CA LEU A 33 -1.01 -11.87 -1.46
C LEU A 33 -2.41 -12.41 -1.73
N ASN A 34 -2.94 -12.15 -2.93
CA ASN A 34 -4.27 -12.63 -3.30
C ASN A 34 -4.33 -14.16 -3.43
N ARG A 35 -3.27 -14.77 -3.99
CA ARG A 35 -3.14 -16.23 -4.09
C ARG A 35 -2.96 -16.89 -2.73
N ALA A 36 -2.26 -16.23 -1.82
CA ALA A 36 -2.01 -16.70 -0.47
C ALA A 36 -3.11 -16.31 0.54
N ALA A 37 -4.25 -15.77 0.11
CA ALA A 37 -5.25 -15.19 1.00
C ALA A 37 -5.78 -16.13 2.10
N ASP A 38 -5.72 -17.46 1.87
CA ASP A 38 -6.14 -18.48 2.82
C ASP A 38 -4.98 -19.03 3.69
N ASP A 39 -3.76 -18.49 3.56
CA ASP A 39 -2.57 -18.80 4.39
C ASP A 39 -2.09 -17.54 5.13
N PRO A 40 -2.56 -17.32 6.38
CA PRO A 40 -2.19 -16.14 7.17
C PRO A 40 -0.68 -15.97 7.39
N LYS A 41 0.09 -17.07 7.46
CA LYS A 41 1.54 -16.99 7.66
C LYS A 41 2.22 -16.44 6.42
N LYS A 42 1.83 -16.96 5.24
CA LYS A 42 2.37 -16.46 3.96
C LYS A 42 1.91 -15.03 3.69
N VAL A 43 0.68 -14.67 4.02
CA VAL A 43 0.20 -13.27 3.91
C VAL A 43 1.06 -12.34 4.76
N LEU A 44 1.39 -12.71 6.00
CA LEU A 44 2.21 -11.89 6.89
C LEU A 44 3.65 -11.69 6.36
N GLU A 45 4.25 -12.74 5.78
CA GLU A 45 5.54 -12.64 5.08
C GLU A 45 5.47 -11.65 3.91
N LEU A 46 4.41 -11.71 3.11
CA LEU A 46 4.22 -10.83 1.95
C LEU A 46 3.90 -9.38 2.37
N LEU A 47 3.15 -9.16 3.44
CA LEU A 47 2.92 -7.83 4.03
C LEU A 47 4.22 -7.22 4.54
N THR A 48 5.14 -8.04 5.06
CA THR A 48 6.49 -7.59 5.44
C THR A 48 7.28 -7.13 4.21
N ASN A 49 7.22 -7.88 3.09
CA ASN A 49 7.86 -7.49 1.84
C ASN A 49 7.26 -6.19 1.29
N LEU A 50 5.93 -6.08 1.27
CA LEU A 50 5.25 -4.86 0.86
C LEU A 50 5.63 -3.66 1.72
N SER A 51 5.75 -3.83 3.05
CA SER A 51 6.17 -2.78 3.98
C SER A 51 7.56 -2.22 3.65
N ARG A 52 8.47 -3.05 3.12
CA ARG A 52 9.79 -2.59 2.64
C ARG A 52 9.65 -1.71 1.39
N VAL A 53 8.73 -2.06 0.49
CA VAL A 53 8.40 -1.23 -0.68
C VAL A 53 7.77 0.09 -0.22
N VAL A 54 6.84 0.05 0.74
CA VAL A 54 6.25 1.26 1.34
C VAL A 54 7.34 2.19 1.87
N LEU A 55 8.31 1.67 2.64
CA LEU A 55 9.42 2.46 3.16
C LEU A 55 10.30 3.05 2.04
N LYS A 56 10.58 2.28 0.98
CA LYS A 56 11.35 2.75 -0.17
C LYS A 56 10.66 3.92 -0.87
N VAL A 57 9.35 3.80 -1.12
CA VAL A 57 8.55 4.85 -1.77
C VAL A 57 8.38 6.06 -0.85
N TYR A 58 8.17 5.84 0.44
CA TYR A 58 8.11 6.90 1.44
C TYR A 58 9.34 7.82 1.35
N LYS A 59 10.55 7.24 1.39
CA LYS A 59 11.81 8.01 1.33
C LYS A 59 11.92 8.82 0.04
N LYS A 60 11.57 8.23 -1.11
CA LYS A 60 11.57 8.93 -2.39
C LYS A 60 10.59 10.10 -2.44
N VAL A 61 9.38 9.91 -1.90
CA VAL A 61 8.37 10.99 -1.81
C VAL A 61 8.83 12.08 -0.85
N GLU A 62 9.47 11.72 0.26
CA GLU A 62 10.03 12.66 1.23
C GLU A 62 11.19 13.49 0.65
N GLU A 63 12.07 12.86 -0.13
CA GLU A 63 13.25 13.50 -0.73
C GLU A 63 12.92 14.30 -2.00
N GLY A 64 11.99 13.83 -2.83
CA GLY A 64 11.71 14.40 -4.17
C GLY A 64 10.34 15.03 -4.37
N GLY A 65 9.42 14.94 -3.40
CA GLY A 65 8.00 15.26 -3.60
C GLY A 65 7.60 16.74 -3.53
N GLY A 66 8.47 17.61 -3.02
CA GLY A 66 8.14 19.02 -2.76
C GLY A 66 6.89 19.20 -1.87
N GLU A 67 6.38 20.43 -1.78
CA GLU A 67 5.14 20.69 -1.00
C GLU A 67 3.90 19.97 -1.58
N GLY A 68 3.93 19.68 -2.88
CA GLY A 68 2.83 19.10 -3.64
C GLY A 68 2.52 17.64 -3.32
N LEU A 69 3.33 16.94 -2.52
CA LEU A 69 3.07 15.55 -2.08
C LEU A 69 2.96 15.39 -0.55
N ARG A 70 2.87 16.48 0.22
CA ARG A 70 2.80 16.40 1.71
C ARG A 70 1.62 15.58 2.22
N ASP A 71 0.46 15.71 1.59
CA ASP A 71 -0.75 14.95 1.91
C ASP A 71 -0.59 13.46 1.58
N VAL A 72 0.07 13.14 0.47
CA VAL A 72 0.39 11.75 0.10
C VAL A 72 1.38 11.14 1.10
N LEU A 73 2.40 11.89 1.51
CA LEU A 73 3.34 11.46 2.55
C LEU A 73 2.62 11.19 3.88
N ALA A 74 1.72 12.09 4.29
CA ALA A 74 0.89 11.92 5.48
C ALA A 74 -0.03 10.69 5.39
N GLN A 75 -0.51 10.33 4.20
CA GLN A 75 -1.25 9.10 3.97
C GLN A 75 -0.36 7.86 4.11
N ILE A 76 0.83 7.85 3.49
CA ILE A 76 1.79 6.74 3.60
C ILE A 76 2.17 6.47 5.06
N ARG A 77 2.31 7.52 5.87
CA ARG A 77 2.61 7.41 7.32
C ARG A 77 1.54 6.69 8.13
N LYS A 78 0.35 6.43 7.59
CA LYS A 78 -0.69 5.65 8.28
C LYS A 78 -0.56 4.15 8.07
N TRP A 79 0.43 3.70 7.28
CA TRP A 79 0.63 2.29 6.96
C TRP A 79 0.73 1.40 8.22
N ASP A 80 1.59 1.79 9.17
CA ASP A 80 1.83 1.05 10.41
C ASP A 80 0.55 0.90 11.25
N GLN A 81 -0.20 1.98 11.41
CA GLN A 81 -1.43 2.01 12.19
C GLN A 81 -2.45 1.01 11.66
N TYR A 82 -2.68 0.98 10.34
CA TYR A 82 -3.66 0.07 9.76
C TYR A 82 -3.12 -1.35 9.58
N LEU A 83 -1.81 -1.51 9.40
CA LEU A 83 -1.16 -2.81 9.32
C LEU A 83 -1.29 -3.56 10.64
N GLU A 84 -1.04 -2.90 11.77
CA GLU A 84 -1.19 -3.52 13.09
C GLU A 84 -2.61 -4.02 13.34
N VAL A 85 -3.62 -3.24 12.95
CA VAL A 85 -5.03 -3.66 13.04
C VAL A 85 -5.31 -4.85 12.14
N PHE A 86 -4.84 -4.80 10.90
CA PHE A 86 -5.08 -5.85 9.91
C PHE A 86 -4.42 -7.18 10.31
N GLU A 87 -3.19 -7.14 10.80
CA GLU A 87 -2.44 -8.31 11.26
C GLU A 87 -3.08 -8.97 12.48
N LYS A 88 -3.50 -8.17 13.47
CA LYS A 88 -4.09 -8.69 14.71
C LYS A 88 -5.50 -9.24 14.50
N ASP A 89 -6.32 -8.51 13.75
CA ASP A 89 -7.77 -8.70 13.79
C ASP A 89 -8.36 -9.27 12.49
N CYS A 90 -7.65 -9.19 11.36
CA CYS A 90 -8.24 -9.40 10.03
C CYS A 90 -7.57 -10.50 9.19
N LEU A 91 -6.33 -10.89 9.48
CA LEU A 91 -5.59 -11.92 8.69
C LEU A 91 -6.31 -13.27 8.61
N ASN A 92 -7.05 -13.65 9.65
CA ASN A 92 -7.83 -14.89 9.67
C ASN A 92 -9.11 -14.82 8.83
N GLY A 93 -9.41 -13.67 8.23
CA GLY A 93 -10.52 -13.47 7.29
C GLY A 93 -10.00 -13.27 5.87
N PRO A 94 -9.89 -14.34 5.05
CA PRO A 94 -9.37 -14.26 3.69
C PRO A 94 -10.09 -13.24 2.79
N LYS A 95 -11.36 -12.93 3.09
CA LYS A 95 -12.12 -11.88 2.40
C LYS A 95 -11.45 -10.50 2.49
N TYR A 96 -10.85 -10.17 3.63
CA TYR A 96 -10.22 -8.87 3.84
C TYR A 96 -8.90 -8.75 3.09
N VAL A 97 -8.14 -9.85 2.98
CA VAL A 97 -6.95 -9.91 2.12
C VAL A 97 -7.35 -9.67 0.66
N ARG A 98 -8.42 -10.31 0.19
CA ARG A 98 -8.94 -10.13 -1.18
C ARG A 98 -9.46 -8.73 -1.45
N VAL A 99 -10.15 -8.10 -0.48
CA VAL A 99 -10.57 -6.69 -0.59
C VAL A 99 -9.36 -5.77 -0.67
N PHE A 100 -8.39 -5.95 0.23
CA PHE A 100 -7.14 -5.18 0.24
C PHE A 100 -6.40 -5.29 -1.11
N THR A 101 -6.16 -6.50 -1.62
CA THR A 101 -5.43 -6.72 -2.86
C THR A 101 -6.17 -6.14 -4.06
N SER A 102 -7.48 -6.35 -4.17
CA SER A 102 -8.30 -5.81 -5.25
C SER A 102 -8.28 -4.28 -5.31
N LEU A 103 -8.26 -3.60 -4.15
CA LEU A 103 -8.25 -2.13 -4.10
C LEU A 103 -6.85 -1.53 -4.31
N SER A 104 -5.81 -2.32 -4.04
CA SER A 104 -4.40 -1.88 -4.11
C SER A 104 -3.88 -1.77 -5.55
N ILE A 105 -4.47 -2.45 -6.52
CA ILE A 105 -4.01 -2.40 -7.92
C ILE A 105 -4.57 -1.21 -8.70
N VAL A 106 -5.74 -0.70 -8.32
CA VAL A 106 -6.45 0.34 -9.09
C VAL A 106 -5.80 1.70 -8.82
N PRO A 107 -5.17 2.38 -9.79
CA PRO A 107 -4.54 3.68 -9.55
C PRO A 107 -5.58 4.77 -9.23
N ASP A 108 -5.18 5.76 -8.42
CA ASP A 108 -5.95 6.97 -8.13
C ASP A 108 -5.11 8.24 -8.33
N ASP A 109 -5.71 9.40 -8.08
CA ASP A 109 -5.05 10.70 -8.26
C ASP A 109 -3.74 10.81 -7.48
N ASN A 110 -3.64 10.21 -6.29
CA ASN A 110 -2.42 10.24 -5.49
C ASN A 110 -1.31 9.38 -6.11
N ALA A 111 -1.66 8.21 -6.65
CA ALA A 111 -0.71 7.41 -7.43
C ALA A 111 -0.18 8.19 -8.65
N PHE A 112 -1.06 8.83 -9.43
CA PHE A 112 -0.65 9.62 -10.58
C PHE A 112 0.15 10.87 -10.22
N ARG A 113 -0.11 11.50 -9.07
CA ARG A 113 0.67 12.64 -8.57
C ARG A 113 2.09 12.21 -8.22
N VAL A 114 2.26 11.09 -7.52
CA VAL A 114 3.59 10.55 -7.17
C VAL A 114 4.38 10.18 -8.42
N ILE A 115 3.76 9.46 -9.36
CA ILE A 115 4.39 9.07 -10.63
C ILE A 115 4.86 10.32 -11.40
N ARG A 116 3.99 11.31 -11.61
CA ARG A 116 4.35 12.54 -12.35
C ARG A 116 5.44 13.33 -11.66
N ALA A 117 5.37 13.51 -10.34
CA ALA A 117 6.35 14.29 -9.61
C ALA A 117 7.73 13.63 -9.59
N LEU A 118 7.80 12.30 -9.45
CA LEU A 118 9.07 11.60 -9.31
C LEU A 118 9.67 11.11 -10.64
N GLU A 119 8.85 10.79 -11.63
CA GLU A 119 9.32 10.40 -12.99
C GLU A 119 9.44 11.60 -13.93
N GLY A 120 8.61 12.64 -13.76
CA GLY A 120 8.67 13.87 -14.55
C GLY A 120 9.81 14.82 -14.15
N SER A 121 10.49 14.55 -13.03
CA SER A 121 11.69 15.28 -12.58
C SER A 121 13.00 14.67 -13.12
N GLY A 122 12.93 13.89 -14.20
CA GLY A 122 14.14 13.46 -14.91
C GLY A 122 14.96 14.67 -15.39
N PRO A 123 16.30 14.59 -15.44
CA PRO A 123 17.12 15.71 -15.89
C PRO A 123 16.67 16.12 -17.28
N GLU A 124 16.31 17.39 -17.45
CA GLU A 124 16.18 18.01 -18.77
C GLU A 124 17.48 17.71 -19.55
N ALA A 125 17.31 17.07 -20.71
CA ALA A 125 18.41 16.77 -21.63
C ALA A 125 18.96 18.05 -22.27
#